data_AF-A0A538AUD2-F1
#
_entry.id   AF-A0A538AUD2-F1
#
_cell.length_a   1.000
_cell.length_b   1.000
_cell.length_c   1.000
_cell.angle_alpha   90.00
_cell.angle_beta   90.00
_cell.angle_gamma   90.00
#
_symmetry.space_group_name_H-M   'P 1'
#
loop_
_entity.id
_entity.type
_entity.pdbx_description
1 polymer ?
#
loop_
_entity_poly.entity_id
_entity_poly.type
_entity_poly.pdbx_seq_one_letter_code
_entity_poly.pdbx_strand_id
1 'polypeptide(L)' 'MRDEKIGAVFSALGDPTRRQVVEVLASEGEMTATELASQIPVTRQAIAKHLSTL' A
#
# COMPACT_ATOMS: atom_id res chain seq x y z
N MET A 1 7.30 9.46 -20.57
CA MET A 1 7.57 8.24 -19.77
C MET A 1 7.93 8.52 -18.31
N ARG A 2 8.93 9.35 -17.98
CA ARG A 2 9.31 9.60 -16.56
C ARG A 2 8.17 10.26 -15.78
N ASP A 3 7.53 11.27 -16.37
CA ASP A 3 6.45 12.01 -15.72
C ASP A 3 5.19 11.15 -15.51
N GLU A 4 4.94 10.22 -16.43
CA GLU A 4 3.86 9.24 -16.32
C GLU A 4 4.07 8.29 -15.12
N LYS A 5 5.30 7.79 -14.93
CA LYS A 5 5.65 6.97 -13.75
C LYS A 5 5.52 7.76 -12.45
N ILE A 6 5.97 9.01 -12.43
CA ILE A 6 5.84 9.89 -11.27
C ILE A 6 4.35 10.13 -10.95
N GLY A 7 3.54 10.40 -11.97
CA GLY A 7 2.09 10.55 -11.84
C GLY A 7 1.42 9.30 -11.26
N ALA A 8 1.81 8.10 -11.72
CA ALA A 8 1.30 6.84 -11.20
C ALA A 8 1.63 6.64 -9.71
N VAL A 9 2.87 6.96 -9.30
CA VAL A 9 3.29 6.87 -7.88
C VAL A 9 2.47 7.80 -7.01
N PHE A 10 2.33 9.08 -7.38
CA PHE A 10 1.54 10.03 -6.59
C PHE A 10 0.05 9.70 -6.60
N SER A 11 -0.49 9.14 -7.70
CA SER A 11 -1.86 8.65 -7.77
C SER A 11 -2.07 7.46 -6.82
N ALA A 12 -1.12 6.51 -6.79
CA ALA A 12 -1.15 5.40 -5.85
C ALA A 12 -1.07 5.90 -4.39
N LEU A 13 -0.14 6.78 -4.07
CA LEU A 13 -0.02 7.35 -2.72
C LEU A 13 -1.15 8.33 -2.35
N GLY A 14 -2.05 8.68 -3.27
CA GLY A 14 -3.23 9.50 -2.95
C GLY A 14 -4.26 8.79 -2.07
N ASP A 15 -4.27 7.45 -2.04
CA ASP A 15 -5.18 6.67 -1.20
C ASP A 15 -4.64 6.51 0.23
N PRO A 16 -5.43 6.82 1.27
CA PRO A 16 -4.96 6.79 2.65
C PRO A 16 -4.54 5.40 3.11
N THR A 17 -5.25 4.35 2.68
CA THR A 17 -4.91 2.96 3.05
C THR A 17 -3.60 2.54 2.41
N ARG A 18 -3.37 2.86 1.13
CA ARG A 18 -2.08 2.59 0.46
C ARG A 18 -0.92 3.33 1.11
N ARG A 19 -1.11 4.58 1.56
CA ARG A 19 -0.07 5.29 2.34
C ARG A 19 0.26 4.57 3.63
N GLN A 20 -0.74 4.12 4.38
CA GLN A 20 -0.53 3.40 5.62
C GLN A 20 0.18 2.05 5.40
N VAL A 21 -0.13 1.33 4.31
CA VAL A 21 0.59 0.11 3.93
C VAL A 21 2.08 0.40 3.69
N VAL A 22 2.40 1.44 2.93
CA VAL A 22 3.79 1.82 2.65
C VAL A 22 4.52 2.25 3.93
N GLU A 23 3.84 3.01 4.81
CA GLU A 23 4.40 3.43 6.09
C GLU A 23 4.76 2.24 6.99
N VAL A 24 3.85 1.26 7.13
CA VAL A 24 4.09 0.05 7.92
C VAL A 24 5.23 -0.80 7.33
N LEU A 25 5.25 -0.99 6.01
CA LEU A 25 6.33 -1.75 5.36
C LEU A 25 7.69 -1.03 5.48
N ALA A 26 7.69 0.30 5.48
CA ALA A 26 8.91 1.08 5.67
C ALA A 26 9.43 1.01 7.11
N SER A 27 8.55 0.88 8.11
CA SER A 27 8.95 0.79 9.52
C SER A 27 9.29 -0.64 9.96
N GLU A 28 8.46 -1.63 9.58
CA GLU A 28 8.55 -3.01 10.06
C GLU A 28 9.27 -3.96 9.08
N GLY A 29 9.47 -3.54 7.83
CA GLY A 29 10.07 -4.36 6.78
C GLY A 29 9.06 -5.23 6.04
N GLU A 30 9.51 -6.37 5.52
CA GLU A 30 8.68 -7.28 4.73
C GLU A 30 7.59 -7.92 5.57
N MET A 31 6.35 -7.90 5.05
CA MET A 31 5.19 -8.47 5.74
C MET A 31 4.23 -9.12 4.76
N THR A 32 3.48 -10.11 5.22
CA THR A 32 2.40 -10.71 4.47
C THR A 32 1.14 -9.84 4.50
N ALA A 33 0.24 -10.04 3.53
CA ALA A 33 -1.07 -9.36 3.51
C ALA A 33 -1.93 -9.66 4.76
N THR A 34 -1.75 -10.83 5.39
CA THR A 34 -2.45 -11.18 6.64
C THR A 34 -1.91 -10.35 7.80
N GLU A 35 -0.59 -10.20 7.91
CA GLU A 35 0.04 -9.41 8.98
C GLU A 35 -0.28 -7.92 8.81
N LEU A 36 -0.26 -7.38 7.59
CA LEU A 36 -0.71 -6.01 7.33
C LEU A 36 -2.17 -5.77 7.74
N ALA A 37 -3.06 -6.71 7.45
CA ALA A 37 -4.48 -6.62 7.84
C ALA A 37 -4.69 -6.74 9.36
N SER A 38 -3.69 -7.21 10.11
CA SER A 38 -3.75 -7.20 11.58
C SER A 38 -3.40 -5.83 12.18
N GLN A 39 -2.72 -4.98 11.42
CA GLN A 39 -2.26 -3.64 11.86
C GLN A 39 -3.10 -2.49 11.30
N ILE A 40 -3.68 -2.69 10.12
CA ILE A 40 -4.49 -1.68 9.41
C ILE A 40 -5.96 -2.12 9.48
N PRO A 41 -6.92 -1.23 9.80
CA PRO A 41 -8.32 -1.59 10.03
C PRO A 41 -9.08 -1.88 8.71
N VAL A 42 -8.58 -2.82 7.92
CA VAL A 42 -9.13 -3.29 6.64
C VAL A 42 -8.93 -4.79 6.51
N THR A 43 -9.69 -5.43 5.62
CA THR A 43 -9.58 -6.88 5.41
C THR A 43 -8.30 -7.24 4.65
N ARG A 44 -7.84 -8.48 4.81
CA ARG A 44 -6.74 -9.03 3.99
C ARG A 44 -7.03 -8.89 2.48
N GLN A 45 -8.28 -9.11 2.06
CA GLN A 45 -8.67 -8.96 0.65
C GLN A 45 -8.55 -7.50 0.18
N ALA A 46 -8.90 -6.54 1.03
CA ALA A 46 -8.69 -5.12 0.75
C ALA A 46 -7.19 -4.80 0.62
N ILE A 47 -6.34 -5.29 1.53
CA ILE A 47 -4.88 -5.15 1.41
C ILE A 47 -4.38 -5.72 0.07
N ALA A 48 -4.77 -6.94 -0.29
CA ALA A 48 -4.35 -7.56 -1.55
C ALA A 48 -4.77 -6.73 -2.77
N LYS A 49 -5.98 -6.16 -2.75
CA LYS A 49 -6.44 -5.23 -3.80
C LYS A 49 -5.57 -3.98 -3.88
N HIS A 50 -5.25 -3.37 -2.74
CA HIS A 50 -4.41 -2.18 -2.68
C HIS A 50 -2.98 -2.46 -3.18
N LEU A 51 -2.38 -3.60 -2.79
CA LEU A 51 -1.06 -4.03 -3.23
C LEU A 51 -0.99 -4.26 -4.74
N SER A 52 -2.07 -4.77 -5.35
CA SER A 52 -2.11 -4.95 -6.82
C SER A 52 -2.11 -3.65 -7.63
N THR A 53 -2.35 -2.50 -6.97
CA THR A 53 -2.35 -1.16 -7.56
C THR A 53 -1.05 -0.39 -7.28
N LEU A 54 -0.27 -0.83 -6.28
CA LEU A 54 1.07 -0.29 -6.00
C LEU A 54 2.08 -0.89 -6.97
#